data_AF-A0A377DFF1-F1
#
_entry.id   AF-A0A377DFF1-F1
#
_cell.length_a   1.000
_cell.length_b   1.000
_cell.length_c   1.000
_cell.angle_alpha   90.00
_cell.angle_beta   90.00
_cell.angle_gamma   90.00
#
_symmetry.space_group_name_H-M   'P 1'
#
loop_
_entity.id
_entity.type
_entity.pdbx_description
1 polymer ?
#
loop_
_entity_poly.entity_id
_entity_poly.type
_entity_poly.pdbx_seq_one_letter_code
_entity_poly.pdbx_strand_id
1 'polypeptide(L)'
;MPGSAQSIGSFSNGCIVGADTLPIQSEHYQVMRTDQRRYFGHPDLVMFIQRLSSQVSNLGMGTVLIGDMGMPAGGRFNGGHASHQTGLDVDIFLQLPKTRWTSAQLLRPQHWT
;
A
#
# COMPACT_ATOMS: atom_id res chain seq x y z
N MET A 1 -0.81 11.60 -11.62
CA MET A 1 -0.53 12.52 -12.76
C MET A 1 0.55 11.89 -13.62
N PRO A 2 0.40 11.79 -14.95
CA PRO A 2 1.46 11.26 -15.82
C PRO A 2 2.73 12.11 -15.70
N GLY A 3 3.89 11.46 -15.72
CA GLY A 3 5.19 12.11 -15.60
C GLY A 3 6.21 11.21 -14.92
N SER A 4 7.46 11.67 -14.85
CA SER A 4 8.48 10.99 -14.04
C SER A 4 8.02 10.97 -12.59
N ALA A 5 8.27 9.84 -11.92
CA ALA A 5 7.94 9.71 -10.50
C ALA A 5 8.72 10.75 -9.70
N GLN A 6 8.00 11.55 -8.91
CA GLN A 6 8.59 12.57 -8.06
C GLN A 6 7.70 12.83 -6.86
N SER A 7 8.27 12.65 -5.66
CA SER A 7 7.67 13.09 -4.40
C SER A 7 7.96 14.58 -4.20
N ILE A 8 6.93 15.35 -3.87
CA ILE A 8 6.99 16.81 -3.76
C ILE A 8 6.53 17.21 -2.37
N GLY A 9 7.25 18.16 -1.75
CA GLY A 9 6.89 18.71 -0.44
C GLY A 9 7.40 17.86 0.72
N SER A 10 6.75 17.99 1.88
CA SER A 10 7.12 17.29 3.11
C SER A 10 6.16 16.13 3.40
N PHE A 11 6.57 15.26 4.32
CA PHE A 11 5.84 14.08 4.75
C PHE A 11 4.35 14.34 5.04
N SER A 12 4.00 15.43 5.74
CA SER A 12 2.60 15.73 6.11
C SER A 12 1.93 16.81 5.26
N ASN A 13 2.59 17.25 4.19
CA ASN A 13 2.09 18.27 3.28
C ASN A 13 2.77 18.14 1.91
N GLY A 14 2.49 17.02 1.24
CA GLY A 14 3.15 16.65 -0.01
C GLY A 14 2.20 16.14 -1.08
N CYS A 15 2.76 15.83 -2.24
CA CYS A 15 2.07 15.15 -3.32
C CYS A 15 3.04 14.30 -4.13
N ILE A 16 2.51 13.55 -5.11
CA ILE A 16 3.32 12.74 -6.01
C ILE A 16 2.88 12.92 -7.46
N VAL A 17 3.87 13.09 -8.33
CA VAL A 17 3.73 12.94 -9.80
C VAL A 17 4.26 11.56 -10.18
N GLY A 18 3.70 10.94 -11.21
CA GLY A 18 4.15 9.64 -11.69
C GLY A 18 3.95 8.49 -10.71
N ALA A 19 2.92 8.58 -9.84
CA ALA A 19 2.57 7.49 -8.95
C ALA A 19 2.16 6.25 -9.75
N ASP A 20 2.72 5.10 -9.36
CA ASP A 20 2.38 3.80 -9.90
C ASP A 20 1.38 3.08 -8.99
N THR A 21 0.63 2.14 -9.57
CA THR A 21 -0.34 1.32 -8.83
C THR A 21 0.35 0.08 -8.30
N LEU A 22 0.13 -0.26 -7.03
CA LEU A 22 0.40 -1.61 -6.57
C LEU A 22 -0.64 -2.56 -7.20
N PRO A 23 -0.24 -3.66 -7.86
CA PRO A 23 -1.19 -4.65 -8.37
C PRO A 23 -2.05 -5.22 -7.24
N ILE A 24 -3.38 -5.18 -7.38
CA ILE A 24 -4.30 -5.65 -6.33
C ILE A 24 -4.27 -7.19 -6.24
N GLN A 25 -4.09 -7.86 -7.37
CA GLN A 25 -3.93 -9.32 -7.44
C GLN A 25 -2.44 -9.66 -7.39
N SER A 26 -2.06 -10.47 -6.41
CA SER A 26 -0.68 -10.94 -6.22
C SER A 26 -0.69 -12.28 -5.49
N GLU A 27 0.26 -13.14 -5.83
CA GLU A 27 0.46 -14.41 -5.11
C GLU A 27 1.11 -14.20 -3.73
N HIS A 28 1.88 -13.13 -3.56
CA HIS A 28 2.74 -12.94 -2.38
C HIS A 28 2.17 -12.01 -1.30
N TYR A 29 1.19 -11.18 -1.65
CA TYR A 29 0.53 -10.26 -0.71
C TYR A 29 -0.97 -10.11 -1.01
N GLN A 30 -1.69 -9.45 -0.09
CA GLN A 30 -3.07 -9.01 -0.28
C GLN A 30 -3.21 -7.53 0.10
N VAL A 31 -3.89 -6.76 -0.76
CA VAL A 31 -4.22 -5.35 -0.50
C VAL A 31 -5.56 -5.27 0.22
N MET A 32 -5.60 -4.55 1.32
CA MET A 32 -6.81 -4.32 2.11
C MET A 32 -7.50 -3.02 1.70
N ARG A 33 -8.80 -2.91 2.02
CA ARG A 33 -9.60 -1.67 1.85
C ARG A 33 -9.45 -1.03 0.46
N THR A 34 -9.45 -1.85 -0.59
CA THR A 34 -9.23 -1.39 -1.98
C THR A 34 -10.30 -0.43 -2.47
N ASP A 35 -11.47 -0.41 -1.82
CA ASP A 35 -12.54 0.58 -2.02
C ASP A 35 -12.10 2.01 -1.71
N GLN A 36 -11.10 2.20 -0.84
CA GLN A 36 -10.56 3.53 -0.50
C GLN A 36 -9.61 4.09 -1.55
N ARG A 37 -9.15 3.26 -2.51
CA ARG A 37 -8.21 3.65 -3.58
C ARG A 37 -6.88 4.23 -3.09
N ARG A 38 -6.36 3.70 -1.98
CA ARG A 38 -5.08 4.09 -1.35
C ARG A 38 -3.99 3.04 -1.59
N TYR A 39 -3.70 2.72 -2.84
CA TYR A 39 -2.70 1.70 -3.22
C TYR A 39 -1.75 2.23 -4.31
N PHE A 40 -1.46 3.53 -4.28
CA PHE A 40 -0.59 4.21 -5.24
C PHE A 40 0.64 4.76 -4.54
N GLY A 41 1.78 4.77 -5.22
CA GLY A 41 3.02 5.30 -4.64
C GLY A 41 4.13 5.45 -5.65
N HIS A 42 5.31 5.81 -5.18
CA HIS A 42 6.50 5.86 -6.00
C HIS A 42 6.81 4.46 -6.55
N PRO A 43 7.29 4.31 -7.80
CA PRO A 43 7.65 3.00 -8.36
C PRO A 43 8.61 2.20 -7.47
N ASP A 44 9.55 2.87 -6.80
CA ASP A 44 10.46 2.21 -5.85
C ASP A 44 9.74 1.63 -4.63
N LEU A 45 8.68 2.28 -4.14
CA LEU A 45 7.83 1.76 -3.06
C LEU A 45 7.07 0.51 -3.54
N VAL A 46 6.51 0.54 -4.75
CA VAL A 46 5.83 -0.61 -5.35
C VAL A 46 6.80 -1.79 -5.50
N MET A 47 8.00 -1.55 -6.03
CA MET A 47 9.04 -2.57 -6.14
C MET A 47 9.52 -3.07 -4.78
N PHE A 48 9.62 -2.20 -3.77
CA PHE A 48 9.94 -2.61 -2.40
C PHE A 48 8.90 -3.59 -1.86
N ILE A 49 7.61 -3.27 -1.96
CA ILE A 49 6.52 -4.13 -1.47
C ILE A 49 6.55 -5.50 -2.15
N GLN A 50 6.74 -5.54 -3.47
CA GLN A 50 6.81 -6.79 -4.23
C GLN A 50 8.00 -7.66 -3.79
N ARG A 51 9.19 -7.06 -3.64
CA ARG A 51 10.41 -7.76 -3.17
C ARG A 51 10.25 -8.28 -1.75
N LEU A 52 9.79 -7.44 -0.83
CA LEU A 52 9.54 -7.82 0.56
C LEU A 52 8.55 -8.98 0.64
N SER A 53 7.41 -8.87 -0.04
CA SER A 53 6.36 -9.89 0.01
C SER A 53 6.80 -11.22 -0.59
N SER A 54 7.55 -11.16 -1.70
CA SER A 54 8.18 -12.36 -2.29
C SER A 54 9.12 -13.04 -1.30
N GLN A 55 9.98 -12.28 -0.61
CA GLN A 55 10.88 -12.84 0.41
C GLN A 55 10.12 -13.48 1.58
N VAL A 56 9.11 -12.79 2.13
CA VAL A 56 8.27 -13.31 3.23
C VAL A 56 7.56 -14.61 2.80
N SER A 57 7.04 -14.66 1.57
CA SER A 57 6.43 -15.84 0.97
C SER A 57 7.44 -16.99 0.84
N ASN A 58 8.64 -16.72 0.34
CA ASN A 58 9.69 -17.73 0.13
C ASN A 58 10.22 -18.31 1.46
N LEU A 59 10.17 -17.53 2.54
CA LEU A 59 10.49 -17.98 3.89
C LEU A 59 9.34 -18.78 4.54
N GLY A 60 8.20 -18.95 3.85
CA GLY A 60 7.03 -19.65 4.38
C GLY A 60 6.37 -18.93 5.55
N MET A 61 6.65 -17.63 5.74
CA MET A 61 6.20 -16.86 6.91
C MET A 61 4.70 -16.53 6.87
N GLY A 62 4.10 -16.47 5.67
CA GLY A 62 2.68 -16.22 5.47
C GLY A 62 2.45 -15.22 4.33
N THR A 63 1.27 -14.64 4.27
CA THR A 63 0.92 -13.61 3.28
C THR A 63 1.09 -12.22 3.88
N VAL A 64 1.79 -11.32 3.19
CA VAL A 64 1.88 -9.92 3.61
C VAL A 64 0.55 -9.21 3.36
N LEU A 65 0.06 -8.47 4.34
CA LEU A 65 -1.14 -7.66 4.22
C LEU A 65 -0.75 -6.18 4.08
N ILE A 66 -1.14 -5.58 2.96
CA ILE A 66 -0.84 -4.18 2.61
C ILE A 66 -2.06 -3.32 2.94
N GLY A 67 -1.86 -2.33 3.81
CA GLY A 67 -2.83 -1.31 4.18
C GLY A 67 -2.75 -0.08 3.27
N ASP A 68 -2.86 1.11 3.86
CA ASP A 68 -2.89 2.34 3.07
C ASP A 68 -1.51 2.68 2.50
N MET A 69 -1.51 3.07 1.24
CA MET A 69 -0.47 3.83 0.55
C MET A 69 -1.04 5.23 0.21
N GLY A 70 -0.46 5.91 -0.79
CA GLY A 70 -0.99 7.17 -1.30
C GLY A 70 -2.17 7.01 -2.27
N MET A 71 -2.78 8.16 -2.60
CA MET A 71 -3.75 8.32 -3.68
C MET A 71 -3.02 8.51 -5.04
N PRO A 72 -3.69 8.38 -6.21
CA PRO A 72 -3.04 8.48 -7.53
C PRO A 72 -2.27 9.78 -7.84
N ALA A 73 -2.53 10.85 -7.10
CA ALA A 73 -1.81 12.12 -7.20
C ALA A 73 -1.22 12.58 -5.85
N GLY A 74 -1.22 11.68 -4.85
CA GLY A 74 -0.93 12.03 -3.47
C GLY A 74 -1.98 12.99 -2.89
N GLY A 75 -1.53 13.90 -2.03
CA GLY A 75 -2.38 14.93 -1.43
C GLY A 75 -3.30 14.40 -0.33
N ARG A 76 -3.99 15.34 0.33
CA ARG A 76 -4.68 15.11 1.61
C ARG A 76 -5.71 13.98 1.56
N PHE A 77 -5.73 13.19 2.62
CA PHE A 77 -6.79 12.24 2.90
C PHE A 77 -7.98 12.90 3.61
N ASN A 78 -9.19 12.38 3.39
CA ASN A 78 -10.30 12.57 4.32
C ASN A 78 -10.07 11.67 5.55
N GLY A 79 -9.14 12.09 6.43
CA GLY A 79 -8.71 11.31 7.62
C GLY A 79 -7.66 10.23 7.33
N GLY A 80 -6.77 9.98 8.30
CA GLY A 80 -5.63 9.04 8.20
C GLY A 80 -4.27 9.71 8.46
N HIS A 81 -3.17 9.00 8.18
CA HIS A 81 -1.81 9.53 8.34
C HIS A 81 -1.44 10.45 7.18
N ALA A 82 -0.96 11.66 7.49
CA ALA A 82 -0.59 12.63 6.47
C ALA A 82 0.66 12.22 5.66
N SER A 83 1.43 11.26 6.16
CA SER A 83 2.65 10.69 5.58
C SER A 83 2.54 10.26 4.13
N HIS A 84 1.51 9.48 3.84
CA HIS A 84 1.29 8.82 2.55
C HIS A 84 1.07 9.79 1.39
N GLN A 85 0.89 11.08 1.66
CA GLN A 85 0.68 12.11 0.65
C GLN A 85 1.83 12.20 -0.36
N THR A 86 3.06 11.86 0.05
CA THR A 86 4.25 11.90 -0.79
C THR A 86 4.44 10.66 -1.67
N GLY A 87 3.62 9.63 -1.46
CA GLY A 87 3.73 8.34 -2.17
C GLY A 87 4.93 7.49 -1.75
N LEU A 88 5.55 7.78 -0.60
CA LEU A 88 6.71 7.03 -0.08
C LEU A 88 6.37 6.08 1.08
N ASP A 89 5.14 6.14 1.59
CA ASP A 89 4.71 5.43 2.79
C ASP A 89 3.67 4.35 2.50
N VAL A 90 3.79 3.23 3.22
CA VAL A 90 2.86 2.11 3.19
C VAL A 90 2.63 1.56 4.59
N ASP A 91 1.38 1.27 4.93
CA ASP A 91 1.05 0.48 6.12
C ASP A 91 1.23 -1.01 5.81
N ILE A 92 2.05 -1.71 6.59
CA ILE A 92 2.23 -3.17 6.48
C ILE A 92 1.77 -3.80 7.79
N PHE A 93 0.83 -4.74 7.68
CA PHE A 93 0.31 -5.45 8.83
C PHE A 93 1.23 -6.63 9.14
N LEU A 94 1.66 -6.74 10.40
CA LEU A 94 2.55 -7.81 10.86
C LEU A 94 1.80 -9.11 11.20
N GLN A 95 0.47 -9.12 11.07
CA GLN A 95 -0.29 -10.35 11.01
C GLN A 95 -0.04 -10.98 9.63
N LEU A 96 0.77 -12.04 9.60
CA LEU A 96 1.08 -12.81 8.39
C LEU A 96 0.22 -14.07 8.32
N PRO A 97 -1.03 -14.00 7.84
CA PRO A 97 -1.90 -15.16 7.82
C PRO A 97 -1.32 -16.25 6.92
N LYS A 98 -1.36 -17.50 7.41
CA LYS A 98 -0.97 -18.68 6.64
C LYS A 98 -2.01 -19.05 5.59
N THR A 99 -3.27 -18.68 5.82
CA THR A 99 -4.38 -18.82 4.88
C THR A 99 -4.78 -17.45 4.39
N ARG A 100 -4.82 -17.25 3.07
CA ARG A 100 -5.22 -15.97 2.47
C ARG A 100 -6.61 -15.54 2.93
N TRP A 101 -6.77 -14.25 3.19
CA TRP A 101 -8.06 -13.68 3.59
C TRP A 101 -9.04 -13.62 2.42
N THR A 102 -10.32 -13.77 2.73
CA THR A 102 -11.41 -13.55 1.77
C THR A 102 -11.53 -12.07 1.42
N SER A 103 -12.17 -11.76 0.29
CA SER A 103 -12.45 -10.37 -0.10
C SER A 103 -13.22 -9.59 0.97
N ALA A 104 -14.14 -10.24 1.69
CA ALA A 104 -14.88 -9.60 2.79
C ALA A 104 -13.97 -9.22 3.96
N GLN A 105 -13.03 -10.09 4.33
CA GLN A 105 -12.03 -9.81 5.37
C GLN A 105 -11.06 -8.70 4.96
N LEU A 106 -10.67 -8.65 3.68
CA LEU A 106 -9.81 -7.57 3.17
C LEU A 106 -10.52 -6.21 3.14
N LEU A 107 -11.82 -6.19 2.83
CA LEU A 107 -12.62 -4.95 2.84
C LEU A 107 -12.90 -4.46 4.26
N ARG A 108 -13.13 -5.38 5.19
CA ARG A 108 -13.41 -5.08 6.59
C ARG A 108 -12.54 -5.95 7.49
N PRO A 109 -11.26 -5.58 7.68
CA PRO A 109 -10.37 -6.30 8.59
C PRO A 109 -10.95 -6.20 10.00
N GLN A 110 -11.53 -7.30 10.49
CA GLN A 110 -12.00 -7.41 11.86
C GLN A 110 -10.75 -7.42 12.74
N HIS A 111 -10.41 -6.28 13.33
CA HIS A 111 -9.68 -6.13 14.60
C HIS A 111 -9.26 -4.68 14.90
N TRP A 112 -9.54 -3.68 14.03
CA TRP A 112 -9.09 -2.31 14.30
C TRP A 112 -10.05 -1.25 13.73
N THR A 113 -10.83 -0.63 14.63
CA THR A 113 -11.29 0.77 14.53
C THR A 113 -10.33 1.66 15.29
#